data_AF-A0A969NQJ8-F1
#
_entry.id   AF-A0A969NQJ8-F1
#
_cell.length_a   1.000
_cell.length_b   1.000
_cell.length_c   1.000
_cell.angle_alpha   90.00
_cell.angle_beta   90.00
_cell.angle_gamma   90.00
#
_symmetry.space_group_name_H-M   'P 1'
#
loop_
_entity.id
_entity.type
_entity.pdbx_description
1 polymer ?
#
loop_
_entity_poly.entity_id
_entity_poly.type
_entity_poly.pdbx_seq_one_letter_code
_entity_poly.pdbx_strand_id
1 'polypeptide(L)'
;MSDPKKLQSFVKPSTVAGMVESIISCKWSLSVLQMVYQGIERPGAMERAIDGLTTKVLNERLRKLVNYGILQRYAYPCKSLKIRR
;
A
#
# COMPACT_ATOMS: atom_id res chain seq x y z
N MET A 1 24.82 20.04 1.40
CA MET A 1 23.57 19.49 1.98
C MET A 1 23.41 18.07 1.47
N SER A 2 23.77 17.06 2.26
CA SER A 2 23.65 15.65 1.89
C SER A 2 22.53 15.04 2.72
N ASP A 3 21.40 14.71 2.09
CA ASP A 3 20.27 14.04 2.72
C ASP A 3 20.72 12.67 3.29
N PRO A 4 20.58 12.44 4.60
CA PRO A 4 20.95 11.15 5.18
C PRO A 4 19.97 10.08 4.71
N LYS A 5 20.50 9.08 4.00
CA LYS A 5 19.80 7.85 3.59
C LYS A 5 19.18 7.20 4.83
N LYS A 6 17.85 7.34 4.99
CA LYS A 6 17.06 6.70 6.04
C LYS A 6 17.24 5.18 5.96
N LEU A 7 17.96 4.64 6.94
CA LEU A 7 18.06 3.22 7.25
C LEU A 7 16.64 2.71 7.57
N GLN A 8 15.99 2.04 6.62
CA GLN A 8 14.74 1.33 6.89
C GLN A 8 15.09 0.01 7.61
N SER A 9 15.34 0.09 8.92
CA SER A 9 15.54 -1.09 9.76
C SER A 9 14.21 -1.85 9.87
N PHE A 10 14.14 -3.00 9.20
CA PHE A 10 13.05 -3.96 9.29
C PHE A 10 13.06 -4.63 10.68
N VAL A 11 12.59 -3.90 11.69
CA VAL A 11 12.27 -4.50 12.99
C VAL A 11 10.93 -5.20 12.81
N LYS A 12 10.88 -6.53 12.98
CA LYS A 12 9.61 -7.24 13.15
C LYS A 12 9.10 -6.88 14.55
N PRO A 13 8.00 -6.12 14.67
CA PRO A 13 7.50 -5.78 15.98
C PRO A 13 6.90 -7.03 16.62
N SER A 14 7.38 -7.38 17.80
CA SER A 14 6.87 -8.49 18.63
C SER A 14 5.49 -8.21 19.23
N THR A 15 5.03 -6.95 19.13
CA THR A 15 3.78 -6.47 19.72
C THR A 15 2.95 -5.72 18.68
N VAL A 16 1.62 -5.81 18.78
CA VAL A 16 0.65 -5.11 17.91
C VAL A 16 0.95 -3.60 17.81
N ALA A 17 1.35 -2.98 18.92
CA ALA A 17 1.71 -1.56 18.96
C ALA A 17 2.85 -1.20 17.98
N GLY A 18 3.92 -2.01 17.94
CA GLY A 18 5.03 -1.76 17.02
C GLY A 18 4.66 -2.03 15.55
N MET A 19 3.69 -2.92 15.29
CA MET A 19 3.16 -3.14 13.94
C MET A 19 2.46 -1.87 13.46
N VAL A 20 1.56 -1.33 14.27
CA VAL A 20 0.84 -0.09 13.96
C VAL A 20 1.82 1.06 13.79
N GLU A 21 2.80 1.22 14.69
CA GLU A 21 3.80 2.28 14.61
C GLU A 21 4.60 2.21 13.30
N SER A 22 5.02 1.02 12.87
CA SER A 22 5.75 0.82 11.61
C SER A 22 4.92 1.20 10.36
N ILE A 23 3.60 1.00 10.44
CA ILE A 23 2.67 1.35 9.38
C ILE A 23 2.50 2.86 9.34
N ILE A 24 2.18 3.47 10.48
CA ILE A 24 1.95 4.92 10.61
C ILE A 24 3.22 5.74 10.31
N SER A 25 4.42 5.20 10.58
CA SER A 25 5.71 5.86 10.34
C SER A 25 5.98 6.20 8.86
N CYS A 26 5.30 5.55 7.91
CA CYS A 26 5.43 5.91 6.50
C CYS A 26 4.43 6.99 6.09
N LYS A 27 4.96 8.06 5.48
CA LYS A 27 4.24 9.23 4.94
C LYS A 27 2.98 8.89 4.14
N TRP A 28 2.97 7.76 3.43
CA TRP A 28 1.88 7.38 2.54
C TRP A 28 0.94 6.31 3.12
N SER A 29 1.33 5.60 4.19
CA SER A 29 0.51 4.51 4.72
C SER A 29 -0.85 5.00 5.18
N LEU A 30 -0.92 6.17 5.83
CA LEU A 30 -2.19 6.73 6.31
C LEU A 30 -3.11 7.09 5.15
N SER A 31 -2.56 7.74 4.11
CA SER A 31 -3.30 8.08 2.89
C SER A 31 -3.79 6.83 2.15
N VAL A 32 -2.96 5.77 2.08
CA VAL A 32 -3.36 4.48 1.50
C VAL A 32 -4.50 3.84 2.29
N LEU A 33 -4.42 3.82 3.62
CA LEU A 33 -5.50 3.30 4.46
C LEU A 33 -6.80 4.11 4.30
N GLN A 34 -6.70 5.43 4.23
CA GLN A 34 -7.84 6.30 3.98
C GLN A 34 -8.50 6.01 2.62
N MET A 35 -7.71 5.80 1.56
CA MET A 35 -8.25 5.46 0.23
C MET A 35 -8.93 4.10 0.21
N VAL A 36 -8.36 3.12 0.91
CA VAL A 36 -9.01 1.81 1.07
C VAL A 36 -10.33 1.96 1.82
N TYR A 37 -10.37 2.78 2.87
CA TYR A 37 -11.61 3.10 3.60
C TYR A 37 -12.64 3.80 2.71
N GLN A 38 -12.20 4.64 1.78
CA GLN A 38 -13.04 5.27 0.76
C GLN A 38 -13.49 4.32 -0.38
N GLY A 39 -13.04 3.07 -0.37
CA GLY A 39 -13.39 2.07 -1.40
C GLY A 39 -12.58 2.20 -2.69
N ILE A 40 -11.47 2.94 -2.70
CA ILE A 40 -10.57 3.04 -3.84
C ILE A 40 -9.63 1.82 -3.78
N GLU A 41 -10.04 0.70 -4.38
CA GLU A 41 -9.30 -0.57 -4.29
C GLU A 41 -8.32 -0.79 -5.46
N ARG A 42 -8.38 0.05 -6.49
CA ARG A 42 -7.58 -0.10 -7.71
C ARG A 42 -6.25 0.65 -7.55
N PRO A 43 -5.08 0.00 -7.72
CA PRO A 43 -3.78 0.66 -7.61
C PRO A 43 -3.66 1.88 -8.50
N GLY A 44 -4.12 1.79 -9.76
CA GLY A 44 -4.06 2.92 -10.70
C GLY A 44 -4.99 4.09 -10.36
N ALA A 45 -6.01 3.88 -9.51
CA ALA A 45 -6.82 4.98 -8.97
C ALA A 45 -6.18 5.58 -7.72
N MET A 46 -5.58 4.74 -6.87
CA MET A 46 -4.80 5.18 -5.70
C MET A 46 -3.60 6.07 -6.09
N GLU A 47 -2.89 5.72 -7.17
CA GLU A 47 -1.76 6.52 -7.67
C GLU A 47 -2.19 7.90 -8.16
N ARG A 48 -3.36 8.02 -8.78
CA ARG A 48 -3.87 9.32 -9.24
C ARG A 48 -4.41 10.18 -8.11
N ALA A 49 -4.89 9.55 -7.04
CA ALA A 49 -5.42 10.25 -5.89
C ALA A 49 -4.31 10.83 -4.99
N ILE A 50 -3.08 10.29 -5.04
CA ILE A 50 -1.95 10.77 -4.24
C ILE A 50 -0.87 11.37 -5.14
N ASP A 51 -0.81 12.70 -5.17
CA ASP A 51 0.24 13.43 -5.87
C ASP A 51 1.62 13.15 -5.24
N GLY A 52 2.59 12.71 -6.07
CA GLY A 52 3.94 12.37 -5.64
C GLY A 52 4.16 10.95 -5.12
N LEU A 53 3.15 10.08 -5.14
CA LEU A 53 3.31 8.65 -4.83
C LEU A 53 3.66 7.86 -6.08
N THR A 54 4.82 7.19 -6.07
CA THR A 54 5.20 6.30 -7.17
C THR A 54 4.55 4.92 -7.04
N THR A 55 4.28 4.29 -8.19
CA THR A 55 3.77 2.91 -8.32
C THR A 55 4.59 1.91 -7.53
N LYS A 56 5.90 2.12 -7.51
CA LYS A 56 6.85 1.26 -6.80
C LYS A 56 6.65 1.32 -5.29
N VAL A 57 6.52 2.53 -4.73
CA VAL A 57 6.32 2.71 -3.28
C VAL A 57 4.93 2.21 -2.89
N LEU A 58 3.89 2.48 -3.68
CA LEU A 58 2.56 1.95 -3.43
C LEU A 58 2.56 0.42 -3.38
N ASN A 59 3.14 -0.24 -4.40
CA ASN A 59 3.20 -1.70 -4.46
C ASN A 59 4.00 -2.32 -3.30
N GLU A 60 5.11 -1.68 -2.89
CA GLU A 60 5.87 -2.13 -1.72
C GLU A 60 5.05 -2.02 -0.43
N ARG A 61 4.31 -0.92 -0.25
CA ARG A 61 3.47 -0.70 0.94
C ARG A 61 2.29 -1.66 0.97
N LEU A 62 1.61 -1.86 -0.16
CA LEU A 62 0.53 -2.85 -0.27
C LEU A 62 1.03 -4.26 0.05
N ARG A 63 2.20 -4.66 -0.46
CA ARG A 63 2.80 -5.96 -0.09
C ARG A 63 3.05 -6.08 1.41
N LYS A 64 3.57 -5.03 2.07
CA LYS A 64 3.79 -5.01 3.52
C LYS A 64 2.47 -5.15 4.29
N LEU A 65 1.46 -4.36 3.93
CA LEU A 65 0.14 -4.40 4.57
C LEU A 65 -0.57 -5.76 4.41
N VAL A 66 -0.42 -6.39 3.25
CA VAL A 66 -0.90 -7.76 3.01
C VAL A 66 -0.13 -8.77 3.85
N ASN A 67 1.20 -8.63 3.96
CA ASN A 67 2.03 -9.51 4.79
C ASN A 67 1.73 -9.36 6.29
N TYR A 68 1.32 -8.18 6.73
CA TYR A 68 0.84 -7.95 8.10
C TYR A 68 -0.58 -8.46 8.34
N GLY A 69 -1.30 -8.90 7.30
CA GLY A 69 -2.68 -9.37 7.41
C GLY A 69 -3.73 -8.26 7.57
N ILE A 70 -3.34 -7.00 7.32
CA ILE A 70 -4.22 -5.83 7.47
C ILE A 70 -5.06 -5.60 6.21
N LEU A 71 -4.47 -5.88 5.05
CA LEU A 71 -5.15 -5.81 3.76
C LEU A 71 -5.19 -7.19 3.13
N GLN A 72 -6.31 -7.52 2.49
CA GLN A 72 -6.43 -8.72 1.67
C GLN A 72 -6.42 -8.34 0.20
N ARG A 73 -5.54 -8.97 -0.58
CA ARG A 73 -5.49 -8.75 -2.02
C ARG A 73 -6.51 -9.64 -2.72
N TYR A 74 -7.50 -9.03 -3.36
CA TYR A 74 -8.41 -9.72 -4.27
C TYR A 74 -7.98 -9.50 -5.71
N ALA A 75 -7.68 -10.58 -6.42
CA ALA A 75 -7.46 -10.55 -7.86
C ALA A 75 -8.79 -10.73 -8.56
N TYR A 76 -9.34 -9.64 -9.11
CA TYR A 76 -10.52 -9.74 -9.95
C TYR A 76 -10.11 -10.30 -11.32
N PRO A 77 -10.61 -11.48 -11.73
CA PRO A 77 -10.41 -11.94 -13.09
C PRO A 77 -11.05 -10.93 -14.04
N CYS A 78 -10.26 -10.45 -15.00
CA CYS A 78 -10.73 -9.57 -16.05
C CYS A 78 -11.93 -10.22 -16.76
N LYS A 79 -13.14 -9.67 -16.57
CA LYS A 79 -14.29 -10.00 -17.41
C LYS A 79 -14.06 -9.41 -18.79
N SER A 80 -13.38 -10.14 -19.66
CA SER A 80 -13.47 -9.98 -21.11
C SER A 80 -14.02 -11.27 -21.68
N LEU A 81 -15.32 -11.51 -21.47
CA LEU A 81 -16.08 -12.38 -22.36
C LEU A 81 -16.32 -11.58 -23.64
N LYS A 82 -15.37 -11.65 -24.57
CA LYS A 82 -15.56 -11.20 -25.95
C LYS A 82 -16.49 -12.20 -26.62
N ILE A 83 -17.75 -11.82 -26.84
CA ILE A 83 -18.68 -12.60 -27.67
C ILE A 83 -18.16 -12.58 -29.10
N ARG A 84 -17.98 -13.78 -29.64
CA ARG A 84 -17.57 -14.06 -31.01
C ARG A 84 -18.82 -14.03 -31.90
N ARG A 85 -18.79 -13.23 -32.97
CA ARG A 85 -19.50 -13.50 -34.23
C ARG A 85 -18.48 -13.35 -35.35
#